data_AF-X1U2Z9-F1
#
_entry.id   AF-X1U2Z9-F1
#
_cell.length_a   1.000
_cell.length_b   1.000
_cell.length_c   1.000
_cell.angle_alpha   90.00
_cell.angle_beta   90.00
_cell.angle_gamma   90.00
#
_symmetry.space_group_name_H-M   'P 1'
#
loop_
_entity.id
_entity.type
_entity.pdbx_description
1 polymer ?
#
loop_
_entity_poly.entity_id
_entity_poly.type
_entity_poly.pdbx_seq_one_letter_code
_entity_poly.pdbx_strand_id
1 'polypeptide(L)'
;DIFDGRITVENIKITKPFSKNRTFFCDVGFEDLSLERLTDSVPFGRVTGIIRGKIEGLAFSYGQPEAFIMELESIKRKGVSQKFSVRAVNDLSIISTGEGTALPANKGVKRFIQEFPYRKIGIFCSLKNDIFTLRGTIKKKGVEYLVKKSWLFGISVINRKPRNHIRFKDMLSRLKRVGRAKESQ
;
A
#
# COMPACT_ATOMS: atom_id res chain seq x y z
N ASP A 1 -10.19 -4.91 -18.52
CA ASP A 1 -10.00 -5.31 -17.11
C ASP A 1 -8.52 -5.47 -16.79
N ILE A 2 -8.09 -4.95 -15.65
CA ILE A 2 -6.69 -4.98 -15.17
C ILE A 2 -6.72 -5.54 -13.75
N PHE A 3 -5.83 -6.48 -13.42
CA PHE A 3 -5.77 -7.14 -12.10
C PHE A 3 -7.12 -7.73 -11.64
N ASP A 4 -7.85 -8.36 -12.55
CA ASP A 4 -9.18 -8.96 -12.32
C ASP A 4 -10.26 -7.95 -11.86
N GLY A 5 -10.05 -6.67 -12.08
CA GLY A 5 -11.02 -5.62 -11.78
C GLY A 5 -11.01 -4.48 -12.79
N ARG A 6 -11.57 -3.34 -12.39
CA ARG A 6 -11.77 -2.16 -13.24
C ARG A 6 -10.90 -1.02 -12.76
N ILE A 7 -10.21 -0.38 -13.70
CA ILE A 7 -9.51 0.88 -13.48
C ILE A 7 -10.14 1.90 -14.41
N THR A 8 -10.53 3.05 -13.87
CA THR A 8 -11.00 4.21 -14.63
C THR A 8 -9.98 5.32 -14.51
N VAL A 9 -9.76 6.05 -15.61
CA VAL A 9 -8.87 7.22 -15.62
C VAL A 9 -9.66 8.36 -16.21
N GLU A 10 -9.75 9.45 -15.46
CA GLU A 10 -10.58 10.60 -15.76
C GLU A 10 -9.77 11.90 -15.58
N ASN A 11 -10.35 13.01 -16.03
CA ASN A 11 -9.76 14.36 -15.84
C ASN A 11 -8.31 14.48 -16.34
N ILE A 12 -7.99 13.78 -17.43
CA ILE A 12 -6.63 13.75 -18.01
C ILE A 12 -6.29 15.14 -18.56
N LYS A 13 -5.19 15.72 -18.06
CA LYS A 13 -4.66 17.01 -18.54
C LYS A 13 -3.14 16.92 -18.68
N ILE A 14 -2.59 17.69 -19.60
CA ILE A 14 -1.14 17.83 -19.76
C ILE A 14 -0.77 19.30 -19.79
N THR A 15 0.27 19.68 -19.06
CA THR A 15 0.87 21.02 -19.14
C THR A 15 2.25 20.92 -19.75
N LYS A 16 2.60 21.91 -20.58
CA LYS A 16 3.90 22.01 -21.28
C LYS A 16 4.27 20.70 -22.02
N PRO A 17 3.39 20.16 -22.88
CA PRO A 17 3.52 18.81 -23.45
C PRO A 17 4.85 18.55 -24.19
N PHE A 18 5.37 19.56 -24.86
CA PHE A 18 6.62 19.48 -25.65
C PHE A 18 7.88 19.89 -24.86
N SER A 19 7.73 20.18 -23.57
CA SER A 19 8.84 20.58 -22.71
C SER A 19 9.41 19.40 -21.94
N LYS A 20 10.68 19.52 -21.51
CA LYS A 20 11.29 18.61 -20.54
C LYS A 20 10.56 18.63 -19.19
N ASN A 21 9.92 19.75 -18.84
CA ASN A 21 9.14 19.93 -17.61
C ASN A 21 7.63 19.69 -17.78
N ARG A 22 7.24 18.74 -18.64
CA ARG A 22 5.84 18.36 -18.82
C ARG A 22 5.27 17.74 -17.54
N THR A 23 4.03 18.10 -17.22
CA THR A 23 3.29 17.50 -16.10
C THR A 23 1.99 16.90 -16.61
N PHE A 24 1.76 15.64 -16.27
CA PHE A 24 0.51 14.92 -16.52
C PHE A 24 -0.36 15.01 -15.28
N PHE A 25 -1.65 15.23 -15.49
CA PHE A 25 -2.66 15.21 -14.45
C PHE A 25 -3.72 14.19 -14.80
N CYS A 26 -4.22 13.46 -13.80
CA CYS A 26 -5.40 12.62 -13.93
C CYS A 26 -6.00 12.28 -12.56
N ASP A 27 -7.21 11.77 -12.59
CA ASP A 27 -7.82 11.05 -11.48
C ASP A 27 -7.94 9.58 -11.87
N VAL A 28 -7.73 8.67 -10.91
CA VAL A 28 -7.76 7.23 -11.14
C VAL A 28 -8.72 6.58 -10.15
N GLY A 29 -9.78 5.94 -10.65
CA GLY A 29 -10.65 5.08 -9.88
C GLY A 29 -10.24 3.61 -10.03
N PHE A 30 -10.40 2.82 -8.98
CA PHE A 30 -10.24 1.38 -9.08
C PHE A 30 -11.26 0.61 -8.25
N GLU A 31 -11.85 -0.40 -8.88
CA GLU A 31 -12.89 -1.23 -8.30
C GLU A 31 -12.55 -2.70 -8.51
N ASP A 32 -12.81 -3.50 -7.48
CA ASP A 32 -12.66 -4.95 -7.50
C ASP A 32 -11.28 -5.47 -7.89
N LEU A 33 -10.21 -4.70 -7.66
CA LEU A 33 -8.86 -5.15 -8.00
C LEU A 33 -8.39 -6.27 -7.07
N SER A 34 -7.82 -7.31 -7.66
CA SER A 34 -7.14 -8.39 -6.96
C SER A 34 -5.81 -7.89 -6.37
N LEU A 35 -5.72 -7.88 -5.04
CA LEU A 35 -4.47 -7.58 -4.33
C LEU A 35 -3.38 -8.57 -4.69
N GLU A 36 -3.73 -9.82 -4.97
CA GLU A 36 -2.76 -10.86 -5.30
C GLU A 36 -2.03 -10.50 -6.59
N ARG A 37 -2.80 -10.24 -7.65
CA ARG A 37 -2.27 -9.82 -8.96
C ARG A 37 -1.47 -8.53 -8.87
N LEU A 38 -1.96 -7.56 -8.09
CA LEU A 38 -1.25 -6.32 -7.83
C LEU A 38 0.11 -6.57 -7.17
N THR A 39 0.14 -7.34 -6.07
CA THR A 39 1.38 -7.61 -5.33
C THR A 39 2.36 -8.47 -6.09
N ASP A 40 1.89 -9.34 -6.98
CA ASP A 40 2.77 -10.16 -7.84
C ASP A 40 3.50 -9.32 -8.90
N SER A 41 2.90 -8.21 -9.33
CA SER A 41 3.48 -7.28 -10.32
C SER A 41 4.57 -6.35 -9.76
N VAL A 42 4.71 -6.28 -8.44
CA VAL A 42 5.67 -5.39 -7.76
C VAL A 42 6.55 -6.21 -6.83
N PRO A 43 7.73 -5.73 -6.40
CA PRO A 43 8.57 -6.49 -5.50
C PRO A 43 8.09 -6.37 -4.04
N PHE A 44 6.83 -6.73 -3.79
CA PHE A 44 6.17 -6.73 -2.50
C PHE A 44 5.72 -8.17 -2.17
N GLY A 45 5.71 -8.56 -0.89
CA GLY A 45 5.22 -9.88 -0.52
C GLY A 45 3.74 -10.09 -0.88
N ARG A 46 3.36 -11.33 -1.19
CA ARG A 46 1.98 -11.69 -1.60
C ARG A 46 0.94 -11.24 -0.58
N VAL A 47 -0.12 -10.57 -1.06
CA VAL A 47 -1.33 -10.24 -0.29
C VAL A 47 -2.55 -10.70 -1.06
N THR A 48 -3.45 -11.43 -0.42
CA THR A 48 -4.73 -11.83 -1.02
C THR A 48 -5.86 -10.94 -0.52
N GLY A 49 -6.85 -10.72 -1.38
CA GLY A 49 -8.04 -9.92 -1.09
C GLY A 49 -8.43 -9.08 -2.29
N ILE A 50 -9.58 -8.41 -2.19
CA ILE A 50 -10.06 -7.47 -3.21
C ILE A 50 -10.02 -6.07 -2.62
N ILE A 51 -9.60 -5.08 -3.41
CA ILE A 51 -9.60 -3.66 -3.02
C ILE A 51 -10.40 -2.80 -3.97
N ARG A 52 -10.81 -1.64 -3.45
CA ARG A 52 -11.31 -0.52 -4.22
C ARG A 52 -10.73 0.77 -3.67
N GLY A 53 -10.82 1.84 -4.45
CA GLY A 53 -10.30 3.14 -4.05
C GLY A 53 -10.20 4.12 -5.20
N LYS A 54 -9.49 5.20 -4.92
CA LYS A 54 -9.29 6.29 -5.87
C LYS A 54 -7.98 7.03 -5.59
N ILE A 55 -7.46 7.66 -6.63
CA ILE A 55 -6.38 8.64 -6.60
C ILE A 55 -6.94 9.91 -7.23
N GLU A 56 -6.94 11.01 -6.49
CA GLU A 56 -7.43 12.32 -6.92
C GLU A 56 -6.27 13.31 -7.00
N GLY A 57 -6.30 14.14 -8.04
CA GLY A 57 -5.30 15.18 -8.28
C GLY A 57 -3.90 14.63 -8.48
N LEU A 58 -3.77 13.46 -9.15
CA LEU A 58 -2.45 12.92 -9.45
C LEU A 58 -1.75 13.89 -10.41
N ALA A 59 -0.61 14.43 -9.98
CA ALA A 59 0.32 15.18 -10.80
C ALA A 59 1.60 14.37 -10.96
N PHE A 60 2.06 14.17 -12.19
CA PHE A 60 3.23 13.37 -12.49
C PHE A 60 4.16 14.11 -13.45
N SER A 61 5.41 14.29 -13.06
CA SER A 61 6.43 14.99 -13.85
C SER A 61 7.78 14.28 -13.66
N TYR A 62 8.69 14.42 -14.63
CA TYR A 62 10.05 13.85 -14.54
C TYR A 62 10.13 12.35 -14.12
N GLY A 63 9.11 11.55 -14.44
CA GLY A 63 9.10 10.13 -14.08
C GLY A 63 8.71 9.82 -12.63
N GLN A 64 8.15 10.78 -11.88
CA GLN A 64 7.70 10.59 -10.50
C GLN A 64 6.41 11.37 -10.18
N PRO A 65 5.62 10.93 -9.18
CA PRO A 65 4.48 11.70 -8.71
C PRO A 65 4.95 12.94 -7.93
N GLU A 66 4.28 14.07 -8.16
CA GLU A 66 4.51 15.35 -7.46
C GLU A 66 3.43 15.65 -6.43
N ALA A 67 2.18 15.24 -6.72
CA ALA A 67 1.05 15.41 -5.83
C ALA A 67 -0.01 14.34 -6.08
N PHE A 68 -0.74 13.97 -5.04
CA PHE A 68 -1.98 13.17 -5.12
C PHE A 68 -2.64 13.06 -3.74
N ILE A 69 -3.90 12.66 -3.73
CA ILE A 69 -4.59 12.10 -2.57
C ILE A 69 -5.09 10.72 -2.99
N MET A 70 -4.77 9.68 -2.22
CA MET A 70 -5.18 8.31 -2.46
C MET A 70 -5.92 7.75 -1.26
N GLU A 71 -7.07 7.13 -1.55
CA GLU A 71 -7.84 6.34 -0.59
C GLU A 71 -8.03 4.94 -1.14
N LEU A 72 -7.77 3.92 -0.31
CA LEU A 72 -8.00 2.54 -0.70
C LEU A 72 -8.46 1.72 0.50
N GLU A 73 -9.30 0.73 0.23
CA GLU A 73 -9.78 -0.19 1.23
C GLU A 73 -10.01 -1.60 0.67
N SER A 74 -9.85 -2.61 1.51
CA SER A 74 -10.20 -3.98 1.13
C SER A 74 -11.71 -4.21 1.28
N ILE A 75 -12.31 -4.99 0.39
CA ILE A 75 -13.72 -5.39 0.46
C ILE A 75 -13.82 -6.92 0.57
N LYS A 76 -14.88 -7.38 1.24
CA LYS A 76 -15.14 -8.81 1.37
C LYS A 76 -15.77 -9.33 0.09
N ARG A 77 -15.25 -10.44 -0.43
CA ARG A 77 -15.83 -11.18 -1.56
C ARG A 77 -15.90 -12.66 -1.21
N LYS A 78 -17.03 -13.28 -1.52
CA LYS A 78 -17.23 -14.72 -1.26
C LYS A 78 -16.18 -15.52 -2.04
N GLY A 79 -15.53 -16.47 -1.38
CA GLY A 79 -14.49 -17.30 -1.98
C GLY A 79 -13.09 -16.64 -2.06
N VAL A 80 -12.94 -15.36 -1.71
CA VAL A 80 -11.64 -14.68 -1.71
C VAL A 80 -11.09 -14.57 -0.30
N SER A 81 -9.90 -15.15 -0.07
CA SER A 81 -9.20 -15.02 1.21
C SER A 81 -8.58 -13.63 1.37
N GLN A 82 -8.50 -13.15 2.62
CA GLN A 82 -7.82 -11.92 2.97
C GLN A 82 -6.62 -12.22 3.89
N LYS A 83 -5.42 -12.33 3.31
CA LYS A 83 -4.22 -12.75 4.03
C LYS A 83 -2.96 -12.04 3.53
N PHE A 84 -2.02 -11.79 4.43
CA PHE A 84 -0.65 -11.36 4.13
C PHE A 84 0.31 -12.55 4.26
N SER A 85 1.19 -12.74 3.28
CA SER A 85 2.37 -13.61 3.48
C SER A 85 3.30 -13.03 4.56
N VAL A 86 4.17 -13.86 5.16
CA VAL A 86 5.20 -13.42 6.12
C VAL A 86 6.01 -12.23 5.56
N ARG A 87 6.42 -12.33 4.29
CA ARG A 87 7.13 -11.26 3.60
C ARG A 87 6.29 -9.98 3.52
N ALA A 88 5.02 -10.08 3.14
CA ALA A 88 4.14 -8.92 3.01
C ALA A 88 3.96 -8.16 4.34
N VAL A 89 3.92 -8.89 5.46
CA VAL A 89 3.91 -8.27 6.80
C VAL A 89 5.16 -7.45 7.05
N ASN A 90 6.33 -7.99 6.71
CA ASN A 90 7.60 -7.30 6.87
C ASN A 90 7.71 -6.07 5.96
N ASP A 91 7.37 -6.23 4.68
CA ASP A 91 7.41 -5.15 3.70
C ASP A 91 6.49 -3.98 4.10
N LEU A 92 5.26 -4.29 4.53
CA LEU A 92 4.31 -3.30 5.02
C LEU A 92 4.83 -2.57 6.27
N SER A 93 5.52 -3.28 7.16
CA SER A 93 6.10 -2.70 8.37
C SER A 93 7.24 -1.74 8.04
N ILE A 94 8.14 -2.12 7.11
CA ILE A 94 9.20 -1.24 6.61
C ILE A 94 8.62 0.05 6.02
N ILE A 95 7.55 -0.04 5.24
CA ILE A 95 6.88 1.14 4.68
C ILE A 95 6.28 2.00 5.80
N SER A 96 5.53 1.38 6.72
CA SER A 96 4.77 2.09 7.75
C SER A 96 5.65 2.74 8.82
N THR A 97 6.66 2.05 9.34
CA THR A 97 7.46 2.52 10.47
C THR A 97 8.88 2.92 10.07
N GLY A 98 9.38 2.45 8.91
CA GLY A 98 10.78 2.57 8.50
C GLY A 98 11.66 1.41 8.99
N GLU A 99 11.10 0.55 9.83
CA GLU A 99 11.79 -0.56 10.49
C GLU A 99 11.17 -1.88 10.02
N GLY A 100 12.00 -2.90 9.82
CA GLY A 100 11.49 -4.25 9.62
C GLY A 100 10.78 -4.73 10.87
N THR A 101 9.74 -5.56 10.71
CA THR A 101 9.23 -6.29 11.88
C THR A 101 10.25 -7.33 12.29
N ALA A 102 10.63 -7.31 13.57
CA ALA A 102 11.15 -8.50 14.25
C ALA A 102 9.99 -9.49 14.46
N LEU A 103 9.41 -10.01 13.37
CA LEU A 103 8.70 -11.27 13.49
C LEU A 103 9.72 -12.26 14.05
N PRO A 104 9.39 -13.04 15.10
CA PRO A 104 10.33 -14.01 15.63
C PRO A 104 10.76 -14.89 14.47
N ALA A 105 12.05 -14.83 14.12
CA ALA A 105 12.70 -15.84 13.31
C ALA A 105 12.80 -17.11 14.16
N ASN A 106 11.67 -17.61 14.67
CA ASN A 106 11.64 -18.81 15.47
C ASN A 106 11.90 -19.97 14.51
N LYS A 107 13.17 -20.38 14.48
CA LYS A 107 13.72 -21.62 13.89
C LYS A 107 13.04 -22.91 14.41
N GLY A 108 11.88 -22.82 15.06
CA GLY A 108 11.11 -23.93 15.64
C GLY A 108 9.58 -23.78 15.57
N VAL A 109 9.03 -22.69 15.03
CA VAL A 109 7.58 -22.59 14.81
C VAL A 109 7.25 -23.15 13.44
N LYS A 110 6.95 -24.45 13.44
CA LYS A 110 6.27 -25.26 12.41
C LYS A 110 6.00 -24.57 11.07
N ARG A 111 6.48 -25.24 10.00
CA ARG A 111 6.25 -25.14 8.54
C ARG A 111 4.80 -24.86 8.06
N PHE A 112 3.85 -24.62 8.96
CA PHE A 112 2.39 -24.64 8.75
C PHE A 112 1.70 -23.27 8.88
N ILE A 113 2.33 -22.20 9.39
CA ILE A 113 1.73 -20.84 9.38
C ILE A 113 2.45 -19.98 8.34
N GLN A 114 2.00 -20.07 7.08
CA GLN A 114 2.62 -19.34 5.97
C GLN A 114 2.00 -17.94 5.75
N GLU A 115 0.81 -17.70 6.32
CA GLU A 115 0.02 -16.52 6.01
C GLU A 115 -0.76 -15.99 7.23
N PHE A 116 -0.92 -14.67 7.29
CA PHE A 116 -1.58 -13.95 8.37
C PHE A 116 -2.92 -13.37 7.88
N PRO A 117 -4.07 -13.82 8.40
CA PRO A 117 -5.37 -13.30 7.99
C PRO A 117 -5.56 -11.84 8.45
N TYR A 118 -6.31 -11.06 7.67
CA TYR A 118 -6.73 -9.72 8.05
C TYR A 118 -8.22 -9.50 7.80
N ARG A 119 -8.81 -8.57 8.54
CA ARG A 119 -10.24 -8.25 8.47
C ARG A 119 -10.52 -7.13 7.47
N LYS A 120 -9.70 -6.07 7.53
CA LYS A 120 -9.88 -4.87 6.72
C LYS A 120 -8.54 -4.16 6.52
N ILE A 121 -8.26 -3.76 5.29
CA ILE A 121 -7.26 -2.75 4.93
C ILE A 121 -8.01 -1.45 4.72
N GLY A 122 -7.43 -0.36 5.22
CA GLY A 122 -7.97 0.98 5.05
C GLY A 122 -6.83 1.98 5.12
N ILE A 123 -6.42 2.48 3.96
CA ILE A 123 -5.24 3.32 3.80
C ILE A 123 -5.66 4.62 3.13
N PHE A 124 -5.19 5.71 3.71
CA PHE A 124 -5.17 7.03 3.12
C PHE A 124 -3.70 7.42 2.94
N CYS A 125 -3.32 7.91 1.78
CA CYS A 125 -2.04 8.59 1.64
C CYS A 125 -2.12 9.79 0.72
N SER A 126 -1.26 10.77 0.96
CA SER A 126 -1.20 11.97 0.15
C SER A 126 0.23 12.44 -0.04
N LEU A 127 0.48 13.07 -1.18
CA LEU A 127 1.72 13.75 -1.50
C LEU A 127 1.40 15.19 -1.85
N LYS A 128 2.09 16.14 -1.22
CA LYS A 128 2.03 17.56 -1.58
C LYS A 128 3.32 18.24 -1.12
N ASN A 129 4.00 18.95 -2.03
CA ASN A 129 5.22 19.70 -1.70
C ASN A 129 6.29 18.86 -0.97
N ASP A 130 6.61 17.67 -1.50
CA ASP A 130 7.54 16.67 -0.90
C ASP A 130 7.06 16.07 0.45
N ILE A 131 5.95 16.54 1.00
CA ILE A 131 5.35 15.98 2.21
C ILE A 131 4.49 14.79 1.84
N PHE A 132 4.97 13.61 2.19
CA PHE A 132 4.22 12.37 2.12
C PHE A 132 3.55 12.06 3.46
N THR A 133 2.25 11.77 3.41
CA THR A 133 1.44 11.41 4.57
C THR A 133 0.83 10.04 4.33
N LEU A 134 0.99 9.12 5.29
CA LEU A 134 0.36 7.80 5.27
C LEU A 134 -0.47 7.65 6.54
N ARG A 135 -1.74 7.27 6.39
CA ARG A 135 -2.70 7.15 7.48
C ARG A 135 -3.58 5.93 7.33
N GLY A 136 -4.03 5.41 8.46
CA GLY A 136 -5.08 4.40 8.52
C GLY A 136 -6.45 5.05 8.51
N THR A 137 -7.38 4.54 7.69
CA THR A 137 -8.79 5.00 7.72
C THR A 137 -9.58 4.31 8.83
N ILE A 138 -9.02 3.26 9.44
CA ILE A 138 -9.68 2.50 10.51
C ILE A 138 -9.20 3.03 11.88
N LYS A 139 -10.12 3.60 12.67
CA LYS A 139 -9.84 4.09 14.03
C LYS A 139 -10.60 3.28 15.08
N LYS A 140 -9.92 2.80 16.13
CA LYS A 140 -10.57 2.09 17.26
C LYS A 140 -9.82 2.37 18.56
N LYS A 141 -10.51 2.84 19.60
CA LYS A 141 -9.94 3.17 20.93
C LYS A 141 -8.70 4.06 20.84
N GLY A 142 -8.74 5.12 20.03
CA GLY A 142 -7.62 6.06 19.84
C GLY A 142 -6.47 5.56 18.96
N VAL A 143 -6.52 4.32 18.47
CA VAL A 143 -5.48 3.74 17.60
C VAL A 143 -5.90 3.79 16.13
N GLU A 144 -5.00 4.30 15.29
CA GLU A 144 -5.14 4.36 13.82
C GLU A 144 -4.49 3.13 13.17
N TYR A 145 -5.26 2.39 12.37
CA TYR A 145 -4.86 1.13 11.75
C TYR A 145 -4.85 1.24 10.22
N LEU A 146 -3.73 0.90 9.59
CA LEU A 146 -3.64 0.65 8.14
C LEU A 146 -4.28 -0.71 7.81
N VAL A 147 -4.02 -1.70 8.67
CA VAL A 147 -4.55 -3.06 8.56
C VAL A 147 -5.10 -3.49 9.92
N LYS A 148 -6.31 -4.04 9.92
CA LYS A 148 -6.96 -4.58 11.12
C LYS A 148 -6.98 -6.11 11.04
N LYS A 149 -6.53 -6.78 12.11
CA LYS A 149 -6.56 -8.25 12.21
C LYS A 149 -7.96 -8.85 12.25
N SER A 150 -8.06 -10.13 11.90
CA SER A 150 -9.29 -10.92 11.98
C SER A 150 -9.46 -11.56 13.36
N TRP A 151 -10.44 -11.04 14.13
CA TRP A 151 -10.74 -11.52 15.47
C TRP A 151 -9.48 -11.56 16.38
N LEU A 152 -9.07 -12.73 16.87
CA LEU A 152 -7.92 -12.90 17.75
C LEU A 152 -6.59 -13.12 17.01
N PHE A 153 -6.62 -13.67 15.78
CA PHE A 153 -5.45 -14.06 15.00
C PHE A 153 -5.14 -13.06 13.86
N GLY A 154 -3.90 -13.08 13.36
CA GLY A 154 -3.46 -12.25 12.24
C GLY A 154 -2.84 -10.91 12.65
N ILE A 155 -2.57 -10.05 11.65
CA ILE A 155 -1.75 -8.84 11.84
C ILE A 155 -2.57 -7.56 11.93
N SER A 156 -2.14 -6.65 12.79
CA SER A 156 -2.59 -5.27 12.79
C SER A 156 -1.39 -4.38 12.56
N VAL A 157 -1.46 -3.54 11.52
CA VAL A 157 -0.43 -2.53 11.26
C VAL A 157 -1.00 -1.20 11.71
N ILE A 158 -0.35 -0.63 12.72
CA ILE A 158 -0.73 0.64 13.32
C ILE A 158 0.16 1.74 12.77
N ASN A 159 -0.45 2.90 12.54
CA ASN A 159 0.33 4.08 12.30
C ASN A 159 0.86 4.60 13.64
N ARG A 160 2.11 4.26 13.99
CA ARG A 160 2.72 4.67 15.26
C ARG A 160 2.95 6.19 15.35
N LYS A 161 2.97 6.87 14.20
CA LYS A 161 3.17 8.32 14.14
C LYS A 161 2.14 8.97 13.17
N PRO A 162 0.86 9.05 13.56
CA PRO A 162 -0.23 9.49 12.68
C PRO A 162 -0.16 10.97 12.26
N ARG A 163 0.72 11.76 12.89
CA ARG A 163 1.01 13.16 12.55
C ARG A 163 2.40 13.35 11.94
N ASN A 164 3.14 12.29 11.67
CA ASN A 164 4.49 12.41 11.15
C ASN A 164 4.46 12.49 9.63
N HIS A 165 4.85 13.65 9.14
CA HIS A 165 5.10 13.90 7.74
C HIS A 165 6.51 13.39 7.42
N ILE A 166 6.64 12.51 6.44
CA ILE A 166 7.95 12.07 5.95
C ILE A 166 8.20 12.70 4.58
N ARG A 167 9.46 12.99 4.27
CA ARG A 167 9.82 13.44 2.93
C ARG A 167 9.54 12.31 1.95
N PHE A 168 9.10 12.65 0.75
CA PHE A 168 8.78 11.65 -0.28
C PHE A 168 10.01 10.80 -0.63
N LYS A 169 11.20 11.43 -0.68
CA LYS A 169 12.47 10.73 -0.86
C LYS A 169 12.74 9.65 0.19
N ASP A 170 12.37 9.89 1.46
CA ASP A 170 12.54 8.91 2.53
C ASP A 170 11.58 7.73 2.34
N MET A 171 10.35 8.01 1.91
CA MET A 171 9.37 6.98 1.56
C MET A 171 9.87 6.11 0.39
N LEU A 172 10.38 6.74 -0.68
CA LEU A 172 10.98 6.02 -1.81
C LEU A 172 12.16 5.14 -1.37
N SER A 173 12.97 5.62 -0.43
CA SER A 173 14.09 4.85 0.13
C SER A 173 13.60 3.60 0.88
N ARG A 174 12.45 3.68 1.57
CA ARG A 174 11.80 2.52 2.19
C ARG A 174 11.26 1.53 1.15
N LEU A 175 10.62 2.01 0.09
CA LEU A 175 10.16 1.16 -1.01
C LEU A 175 11.32 0.44 -1.72
N LYS A 176 12.45 1.12 -1.96
CA LYS A 176 13.64 0.50 -2.54
C LYS A 176 14.19 -0.63 -1.67
N ARG A 177 14.13 -0.51 -0.34
CA ARG A 177 14.54 -1.58 0.59
C ARG A 177 13.65 -2.82 0.48
N VAL A 178 12.35 -2.62 0.33
CA VAL A 178 11.39 -3.71 0.05
C VAL A 178 11.71 -4.41 -1.27
N GLY A 179 12.09 -3.63 -2.30
CA GLY A 179 12.50 -4.15 -3.60
C GLY A 179 13.73 -5.07 -3.55
N ARG A 180 14.79 -4.63 -2.86
CA ARG A 180 16.06 -5.38 -2.75
C ARG A 180 15.95 -6.71 -2.01
N ALA A 181 14.97 -6.85 -1.10
CA ALA A 181 14.72 -8.12 -0.42
C ALA A 181 14.27 -9.25 -1.39
N LYS A 182 13.92 -8.92 -2.65
CA LYS A 182 13.60 -9.90 -3.71
C LYS A 182 14.85 -10.52 -4.35
N GLU A 183 15.98 -9.81 -4.39
CA GLU A 183 17.17 -10.22 -5.17
C GLU A 183 18.14 -11.10 -4.36
N SER A 184 17.96 -11.19 -3.04
CA SER A 184 18.83 -11.96 -2.14
C SER A 184 18.30 -13.37 -1.82
N GLN A 185 17.35 -13.87 -2.60
CA GLN A 185 16.77 -15.23 -2.53
C GLN A 185 16.79 -15.85 -3.92
#